data_AF-A0A7V3A6M1-F1
#
_entry.id   AF-A0A7V3A6M1-F1
#
_cell.length_a   1.000
_cell.length_b   1.000
_cell.length_c   1.000
_cell.angle_alpha   90.00
_cell.angle_beta   90.00
_cell.angle_gamma   90.00
#
_symmetry.space_group_name_H-M   'P 1'
#
loop_
_entity.id
_entity.type
_entity.pdbx_description
1 polymer ?
#
loop_
_entity_poly.entity_id
_entity_poly.type
_entity_poly.pdbx_seq_one_letter_code
_entity_poly.pdbx_strand_id
1 'polypeptide(L)' 'MSETQPEPICRLVFDIGKLMKDYPPKILDRNKKIVFEMAWPPGSRSEGKLIFTRWKAIWLPG' A
#
# COMPACT_ATOMS: atom_id res chain seq x y z
N MET A 1 -30.28 -2.02 19.17
CA MET A 1 -29.19 -1.04 19.29
C MET A 1 -28.41 -1.09 17.99
N SER A 2 -28.42 -0.04 17.19
CA SER A 2 -27.75 -0.03 15.89
C SER A 2 -26.24 -0.01 16.12
N GLU A 3 -25.57 -1.08 15.72
CA GLU A 3 -24.11 -1.20 15.78
C GLU A 3 -23.50 -0.12 14.90
N THR A 4 -22.89 0.89 15.52
CA THR A 4 -22.21 1.96 14.78
C THR A 4 -20.91 1.37 14.26
N GLN A 5 -20.81 1.16 12.95
CA GLN A 5 -19.58 0.69 12.32
C GLN A 5 -18.42 1.62 12.72
N PRO A 6 -17.28 1.10 13.19
CA PRO A 6 -16.18 1.95 13.62
C PRO A 6 -15.73 2.82 12.44
N GLU A 7 -15.48 4.11 12.69
CA GLU A 7 -14.89 5.00 11.70
C GLU A 7 -13.36 4.98 11.79
N PRO A 8 -12.63 4.98 10.66
CA PRO A 8 -11.18 4.99 10.67
C PRO A 8 -10.63 6.35 11.17
N ILE A 9 -9.50 6.33 11.86
CA ILE A 9 -8.75 7.54 12.25
C ILE A 9 -8.30 8.30 11.00
N CYS A 10 -7.81 7.58 9.99
CA CYS A 10 -7.50 8.18 8.71
C CYS A 10 -7.63 7.16 7.58
N ARG A 11 -7.99 7.66 6.40
CA ARG A 11 -7.98 6.92 5.15
C ARG A 11 -7.30 7.76 4.08
N LEU A 12 -6.25 7.22 3.48
CA LEU A 12 -5.49 7.87 2.40
C LEU A 12 -5.54 6.99 1.16
N VAL A 13 -5.65 7.62 0.00
CA VAL A 13 -5.70 6.94 -1.30
C VAL A 13 -4.60 7.53 -2.17
N PHE A 14 -3.74 6.66 -2.69
CA PHE A 14 -2.63 7.03 -3.55
C PHE A 14 -2.83 6.41 -4.93
N ASP A 15 -2.60 7.23 -5.96
CA ASP A 15 -2.41 6.71 -7.31
C ASP A 15 -1.06 6.00 -7.38
N ILE A 16 -1.07 4.72 -7.74
CA ILE A 16 0.13 3.88 -7.74
C ILE A 16 1.15 4.36 -8.78
N GLY A 17 0.70 4.78 -9.96
CA GLY A 17 1.59 5.26 -11.02
C GLY A 17 2.36 6.50 -10.58
N LYS A 18 1.64 7.46 -9.98
CA LYS A 18 2.25 8.66 -9.40
C LYS A 18 3.17 8.31 -8.22
N LEU A 19 2.73 7.44 -7.31
CA LEU A 19 3.53 7.05 -6.14
C LEU A 19 4.86 6.42 -6.55
N MET A 20 4.85 5.48 -7.50
CA MET A 20 6.07 4.82 -7.98
C MET A 20 7.00 5.74 -8.75
N LYS A 21 6.44 6.73 -9.46
CA LYS A 21 7.22 7.77 -10.16
C LYS A 21 7.88 8.74 -9.18
N ASP A 22 7.11 9.26 -8.22
CA ASP A 22 7.56 10.29 -7.29
C ASP A 22 8.45 9.69 -6.18
N TYR A 23 8.21 8.43 -5.81
CA TYR A 23 8.89 7.72 -4.73
C TYR A 23 9.30 6.31 -5.17
N PRO A 24 10.28 6.17 -6.08
CA PRO A 24 10.71 4.86 -6.54
C PRO A 24 11.30 4.02 -5.39
N PRO A 25 11.08 2.69 -5.40
CA PRO A 25 11.57 1.81 -4.34
C PRO A 25 13.10 1.81 -4.29
N LYS A 26 13.64 2.04 -3.09
CA LYS A 26 15.10 2.01 -2.81
C LYS A 26 15.48 0.64 -2.25
N ILE A 27 15.81 -0.31 -3.14
CA ILE A 27 16.15 -1.69 -2.76
C ILE A 27 17.66 -1.87 -2.78
N LEU A 28 18.27 -2.07 -1.60
CA LEU A 28 19.72 -2.22 -1.45
C LEU A 28 20.19 -3.68 -1.54
N ASP A 29 19.38 -4.62 -1.06
CA ASP A 29 19.70 -6.04 -1.11
C ASP A 29 19.61 -6.57 -2.55
N ARG A 30 20.66 -7.27 -2.98
CA ARG A 30 20.80 -7.75 -4.36
C ARG A 30 19.70 -8.75 -4.73
N ASN A 31 19.37 -9.67 -3.83
CA ASN A 31 18.37 -10.70 -4.10
C ASN A 31 16.97 -10.06 -4.19
N LYS A 32 16.65 -9.13 -3.28
CA LYS A 32 15.39 -8.38 -3.33
C LYS A 32 15.27 -7.53 -4.59
N LYS A 33 16.37 -6.95 -5.08
CA LYS A 33 16.37 -6.19 -6.33
C LYS A 33 16.05 -7.07 -7.53
N ILE A 34 16.67 -8.25 -7.63
CA ILE A 34 16.39 -9.22 -8.71
C ILE A 34 14.92 -9.65 -8.66
N VAL A 35 14.40 -10.00 -7.48
CA VAL A 35 12.99 -10.39 -7.31
C VAL A 35 12.06 -9.26 -7.74
N PHE A 36 12.38 -8.02 -7.37
CA PHE A 36 11.61 -6.86 -7.78
C PHE A 36 11.63 -6.66 -9.30
N GLU A 37 12.78 -6.74 -9.95
CA GLU A 37 12.89 -6.59 -11.41
C GLU A 37 12.18 -7.71 -12.18
N MET A 38 12.16 -8.93 -11.64
CA MET A 38 11.40 -10.05 -12.21
C MET A 38 9.88 -9.84 -12.10
N ALA A 39 9.42 -9.39 -10.93
CA ALA A 39 8.00 -9.10 -10.69
C ALA A 39 7.54 -7.80 -11.39
N TRP A 40 8.46 -6.87 -11.59
CA TRP A 40 8.23 -5.55 -12.16
C TRP A 40 9.27 -5.19 -13.24
N PRO A 41 9.17 -5.80 -14.43
CA PRO A 41 10.13 -5.56 -15.51
C PRO A 41 10.23 -4.08 -15.94
N PRO A 42 11.36 -3.66 -16.52
CA PRO A 42 11.48 -2.35 -17.15
C PRO A 42 10.39 -2.12 -18.20
N GLY A 43 9.70 -0.97 -18.12
CA GLY A 43 8.59 -0.65 -19.01
C GLY A 43 7.22 -1.12 -18.52
N SER A 44 7.15 -1.90 -17.44
CA SER A 44 5.88 -2.24 -16.79
C SER A 44 5.21 -1.00 -16.20
N ARG A 45 3.92 -0.82 -16.51
CA ARG A 45 3.12 0.31 -16.02
C ARG A 45 2.47 -0.03 -14.69
N SER A 46 2.65 0.86 -13.69
CA SER A 46 1.99 0.74 -12.40
C SER A 46 0.64 1.42 -12.46
N GLU A 47 -0.43 0.66 -12.27
CA GLU A 47 -1.81 1.17 -12.29
C GLU A 47 -2.56 0.75 -11.03
N GLY A 48 -3.63 1.46 -10.72
CA GLY A 48 -4.49 1.19 -9.57
C GLY A 48 -4.28 2.15 -8.40
N LYS A 49 -4.92 1.82 -7.28
CA LYS A 49 -4.97 2.66 -6.08
C LYS A 49 -4.46 1.90 -4.87
N LEU A 50 -3.51 2.50 -4.15
CA LEU A 50 -3.10 2.03 -2.83
C LEU A 50 -3.93 2.76 -1.78
N ILE A 51 -4.59 2.00 -0.92
CA ILE A 51 -5.43 2.54 0.15
C ILE A 51 -4.78 2.22 1.49
N PHE A 52 -4.38 3.26 2.21
CA PHE A 52 -3.94 3.13 3.60
C PHE A 52 -5.10 3.52 4.52
N THR A 53 -5.41 2.68 5.49
CA THR A 53 -6.44 2.97 6.50
C THR A 53 -5.90 2.69 7.88
N ARG A 54 -5.98 3.68 8.78
CA ARG A 54 -5.63 3.54 10.19
C ARG A 54 -6.90 3.51 11.02
N TRP A 55 -7.00 2.51 11.89
CA TRP A 55 -8.14 2.31 12.77
C TRP A 55 -7.76 2.62 14.22
N LYS A 56 -8.76 2.93 15.05
CA LYS A 56 -8.59 2.88 16.50
C LYS A 56 -8.30 1.44 16.91
N ALA A 57 -7.56 1.26 18.00
CA ALA A 57 -7.41 -0.06 18.59
C ALA A 57 -8.81 -0.61 18.92
N ILE A 58 -9.10 -1.81 18.47
CA ILE A 58 -10.34 -2.52 18.71
C ILE A 58 -10.00 -3.83 19.42
N TRP A 59 -10.73 -4.11 20.49
CA TRP A 59 -10.71 -5.42 21.11
C TRP A 59 -11.38 -6.41 20.17
N LEU A 60 -10.64 -7.43 19.76
CA LEU A 60 -11.21 -8.52 18.97
C LEU A 60 -12.05 -9.42 19.90
N PRO A 61 -13.19 -9.96 19.42
CA PRO A 61 -13.87 -11.03 20.13
C PRO A 61 -12.90 -12.22 20.34
N GLY A 62 -12.92 -12.79 21.55
CA GLY A 62 -12.20 -14.02 21.89
C GLY A 62 -12.95 -15.28 21.46
#